data_AF-A0A4U3ARB8-F1
#
_entry.id   AF-A0A4U3ARB8-F1
#
_cell.length_a   1.000
_cell.length_b   1.000
_cell.length_c   1.000
_cell.angle_alpha   90.00
_cell.angle_beta   90.00
_cell.angle_gamma   90.00
#
_symmetry.space_group_name_H-M   'P 1'
#
loop_
_entity.id
_entity.type
_entity.pdbx_description
1 polymer ?
#
loop_
_entity_poly.entity_id
_entity_poly.type
_entity_poly.pdbx_seq_one_letter_code
_entity_poly.pdbx_strand_id
1 'polypeptide(L)' 'MKTYEFEHNIPTLEEYKYLCDSVGWTDYMNFDVADTSLKNS' A
#
# COMPACT_ATOMS: atom_id res chain seq x y z
N MET A 1 -9.28 0.26 23.86
CA MET A 1 -8.02 -0.07 23.14
C MET A 1 -8.42 -0.46 21.73
N LYS A 2 -7.82 0.09 20.67
CA LYS A 2 -8.13 -0.38 19.31
C LYS A 2 -7.58 -1.79 19.14
N THR A 3 -8.40 -2.71 18.66
CA THR A 3 -7.98 -4.06 18.25
C THR A 3 -7.58 -3.99 16.79
N TYR A 4 -6.38 -4.46 16.47
CA TYR A 4 -5.88 -4.56 15.11
C TYR A 4 -5.78 -6.03 14.71
N GLU A 5 -6.04 -6.31 13.44
CA GLU A 5 -5.89 -7.61 12.83
C GLU A 5 -4.86 -7.52 11.70
N PHE A 6 -4.16 -8.63 11.46
CA PHE A 6 -3.20 -8.74 10.37
C PHE A 6 -3.84 -9.52 9.23
N GLU A 7 -3.88 -8.92 8.04
CA GLU A 7 -4.39 -9.55 6.83
C GLU A 7 -3.23 -10.13 5.99
N HIS A 8 -3.34 -11.39 5.60
CA HIS A 8 -2.33 -12.09 4.78
C HIS A 8 -2.64 -12.00 3.27
N ASN A 9 -2.99 -10.82 2.79
CA ASN A 9 -3.26 -10.55 1.38
C ASN A 9 -2.31 -9.50 0.80
N ILE A 10 -2.15 -9.53 -0.52
CA ILE A 10 -1.47 -8.46 -1.25
C ILE A 10 -2.47 -7.30 -1.39
N PRO A 11 -2.11 -6.06 -1.01
CA PRO A 11 -3.02 -4.92 -1.16
C PRO A 11 -3.23 -4.59 -2.63
N THR A 12 -4.39 -4.05 -2.95
CA THR A 12 -4.60 -3.34 -4.21
C THR A 12 -3.72 -2.09 -4.26
N LEU A 13 -3.52 -1.53 -5.46
CA LEU A 13 -2.77 -0.28 -5.61
C LEU A 13 -3.40 0.88 -4.82
N GLU A 14 -4.73 0.92 -4.71
CA GLU A 14 -5.45 1.96 -3.97
C GLU A 14 -5.23 1.83 -2.46
N GLU A 15 -5.33 0.62 -1.92
CA GLU A 15 -5.03 0.34 -0.51
C GLU A 15 -3.57 0.66 -0.18
N TYR A 16 -2.64 0.31 -1.08
CA TYR A 16 -1.23 0.64 -0.92
C TYR A 16 -1.00 2.15 -0.89
N LYS A 17 -1.61 2.91 -1.81
CA LYS A 17 -1.56 4.38 -1.81
C LYS A 17 -2.10 4.97 -0.52
N TYR A 18 -3.24 4.47 -0.04
CA TYR A 18 -3.83 4.91 1.23
C TYR A 18 -2.88 4.70 2.42
N LEU A 19 -2.22 3.53 2.49
CA LEU A 19 -1.25 3.25 3.54
C LEU A 19 -0.04 4.18 3.47
N CYS A 20 0.51 4.42 2.28
CA CYS A 20 1.63 5.35 2.10
C CYS A 20 1.26 6.80 2.45
N ASP A 21 0.06 7.25 2.08
CA ASP A 21 -0.43 8.59 2.38
C ASP A 21 -0.60 8.81 3.89
N SER A 22 -1.11 7.80 4.60
CA SER A 22 -1.31 7.87 6.06
C SER A 22 -0.03 8.15 6.86
N VAL A 23 1.14 7.89 6.28
CA VAL A 23 2.46 8.11 6.88
C VAL A 23 3.29 9.18 6.15
N GLY A 24 2.68 9.92 5.22
CA GLY A 24 3.33 11.00 4.47
C GLY A 24 4.37 10.52 3.45
N TRP A 25 4.23 9.30 2.95
CA TRP A 25 5.15 8.71 1.97
C TRP A 25 4.78 8.97 0.52
N THR A 26 3.61 9.57 0.25
CA THR A 26 3.09 9.82 -1.11
C THR A 26 4.14 10.42 -2.05
N ASP A 27 4.91 11.41 -1.59
CA ASP A 27 5.91 12.11 -2.41
C ASP A 27 7.22 11.32 -2.61
N TYR A 28 7.45 10.28 -1.81
CA TYR A 28 8.66 9.45 -1.84
C TYR A 28 8.45 8.13 -2.59
N MET A 29 7.20 7.75 -2.81
CA MET A 29 6.84 6.48 -3.45
C MET A 29 6.74 6.63 -4.96
N ASN A 30 7.28 5.66 -5.69
CA ASN A 30 7.00 5.49 -7.11
C ASN A 30 5.82 4.54 -7.31
N PHE A 31 4.62 5.11 -7.46
CA PHE A 31 3.40 4.31 -7.59
C PHE A 31 3.24 3.60 -8.95
N ASP A 32 3.91 4.06 -9.99
CA ASP A 32 3.90 3.38 -11.30
C ASP A 32 4.68 2.06 -11.22
N VAL A 33 5.82 2.08 -10.51
CA VAL A 33 6.58 0.87 -10.20
C VAL A 33 5.78 -0.05 -9.29
N ALA A 34 5.12 0.50 -8.25
CA ALA A 34 4.29 -0.30 -7.35
C ALA A 34 3.15 -1.02 -8.09
N ASP A 35 2.43 -0.35 -8.99
CA ASP A 35 1.38 -0.96 -9.81
C ASP A 35 1.92 -2.11 -10.67
N THR A 36 3.08 -1.89 -11.29
CA THR A 36 3.75 -2.91 -12.11
C THR A 36 4.17 -4.12 -11.25
N SER A 37 4.74 -3.89 -10.06
CA SER A 37 5.12 -4.96 -9.15
C SER A 37 3.92 -5.77 -8.66
N LEU A 38 2.84 -5.10 -8.27
CA LEU A 38 1.62 -5.75 -7.78
C LEU A 38 0.98 -6.65 -8.85
N LYS A 39 1.01 -6.27 -10.13
CA LYS A 39 0.50 -7.10 -11.24
C LYS A 39 1.32 -8.38 -11.52
N ASN A 40 2.55 -8.46 -11.00
CA ASN A 40 3.45 -9.60 -11.20
C ASN A 40 3.67 -10.42 -9.91
N SER A 41 2.87 -10.16 -8.87
CA SER A 41 2.95 -10.84 -7.56
C SER A 41 2.00 -12.03 -7.45
#